data_AF-A0ABD6I8H8-F1
#
_entry.id   AF-A0ABD6I8H8-F1
#
_cell.length_a   1.000
_cell.length_b   1.000
_cell.length_c   1.000
_cell.angle_alpha   90.00
_cell.angle_beta   90.00
_cell.angle_gamma   90.00
#
_symmetry.space_group_name_H-M   'P 1'
#
loop_
_entity.id
_entity.type
_entity.pdbx_description
1 polymer ?
#
loop_
_entity_poly.entity_id
_entity_poly.type
_entity_poly.pdbx_seq_one_letter_code
_entity_poly.pdbx_strand_id
1 'polypeptide(L)'
;MSSRILTTDFSGLDDFIQDHAAVLAKSAGGAVAVFANNAPAFYALTPERLAQLLELEAKLARPGSDVALDTQFFDEPSAAPTAIPVGKFAMYADWQPDADFQRMAALWGIALSQPVTPEELAAFVAYWQAEGKVFHHVQWQQKLARSVQIGRASNGGQPRRDVNTVSEPDSHIPRGFRG
;
A
#
# COMPACT_ATOMS: atom_id res chain seq x y z
N MET A 1 16.86 -5.68 -1.55
CA MET A 1 17.27 -4.33 -1.99
C MET A 1 18.77 -4.19 -1.70
N SER A 2 19.60 -3.84 -2.68
CA SER A 2 21.05 -3.73 -2.48
C SER A 2 21.39 -2.40 -1.80
N SER A 3 22.02 -2.43 -0.63
CA SER A 3 22.51 -1.24 0.07
C SER A 3 23.85 -0.79 -0.53
N ARG A 4 23.90 0.44 -1.05
CA ARG A 4 25.14 1.07 -1.52
C ARG A 4 25.68 2.00 -0.44
N ILE A 5 26.97 1.91 -0.16
CA ILE A 5 27.68 2.84 0.72
C ILE A 5 28.46 3.86 -0.11
N LEU A 6 28.47 5.11 0.33
CA LEU A 6 29.34 6.15 -0.21
C LEU A 6 30.45 6.40 0.81
N THR A 7 31.71 6.35 0.38
CA THR A 7 32.83 6.83 1.19
C THR A 7 33.52 7.99 0.48
N THR A 8 33.89 9.01 1.25
CA THR A 8 34.66 10.17 0.82
C THR A 8 36.15 10.03 1.13
N ASP A 9 36.51 9.04 1.95
CA ASP A 9 37.88 8.82 2.41
C ASP A 9 38.61 7.89 1.43
N PHE A 10 39.81 8.29 1.01
CA PHE A 10 40.63 7.50 0.10
C PHE A 10 42.08 7.43 0.58
N SER A 11 42.75 6.32 0.25
CA SER A 11 44.18 6.11 0.54
C SER A 11 44.87 5.42 -0.62
N GLY A 12 46.19 5.62 -0.76
CA GLY A 12 47.01 4.83 -1.65
C GLY A 12 47.18 3.40 -1.13
N LEU A 13 47.43 2.45 -2.04
CA LEU A 13 47.68 1.04 -1.69
C LEU A 13 48.93 0.89 -0.82
N ASP A 14 50.01 1.59 -1.15
CA ASP A 14 51.28 1.51 -0.42
C ASP A 14 51.13 2.03 1.03
N ASP A 15 50.45 3.17 1.20
CA ASP A 15 50.14 3.76 2.52
C ASP A 15 49.26 2.82 3.35
N PHE A 16 48.30 2.16 2.71
CA PHE A 16 47.39 1.22 3.37
C PHE A 16 48.11 -0.06 3.83
N ILE A 17 49.05 -0.58 3.03
CA ILE A 17 49.84 -1.76 3.41
C ILE A 17 50.76 -1.44 4.60
N GLN A 18 51.31 -0.22 4.64
CA GLN A 18 52.22 0.21 5.68
C GLN A 18 51.53 0.36 7.05
N ASP A 19 50.36 1.01 7.10
CA ASP A 19 49.59 1.18 8.33
C ASP A 19 48.08 1.25 8.09
N HIS A 20 47.48 0.07 7.84
CA HIS A 20 46.04 -0.06 7.64
C HIS A 20 45.22 0.41 8.85
N ALA A 21 45.72 0.24 10.07
CA ALA A 21 45.00 0.59 11.29
C ALA A 21 44.86 2.10 11.46
N ALA A 22 45.93 2.86 11.24
CA ALA A 22 45.88 4.32 11.29
C ALA A 22 45.03 4.93 10.16
N VAL A 23 45.12 4.36 8.95
CA VAL A 23 44.32 4.80 7.80
C VAL A 23 42.82 4.60 8.07
N LEU A 24 42.45 3.45 8.63
CA LEU A 24 41.06 3.16 9.00
C LEU A 24 40.57 4.02 10.18
N ALA A 25 41.42 4.29 11.18
CA ALA A 25 41.08 5.15 12.32
C ALA A 25 40.86 6.61 11.93
N LYS A 26 41.51 7.07 10.85
CA LYS A 26 41.36 8.43 10.31
C LYS A 26 40.05 8.62 9.54
N SER A 27 39.41 7.52 9.10
CA SER A 27 38.16 7.59 8.35
C SER A 27 37.00 7.98 9.25
N ALA A 28 36.27 9.03 8.87
CA ALA A 28 35.09 9.49 9.59
C ALA A 28 33.90 8.51 9.45
N GLY A 29 33.88 7.72 8.37
CA GLY A 29 32.81 6.77 8.04
C GLY A 29 33.16 5.30 8.28
N GLY A 30 34.35 5.00 8.82
CA GLY A 30 34.84 3.63 9.00
C GLY A 30 35.01 2.86 7.69
N ALA A 31 35.17 3.57 6.57
CA ALA A 31 35.25 3.00 5.23
C ALA A 31 36.25 3.80 4.38
N VAL A 32 37.23 3.16 3.76
CA VAL A 32 38.26 3.83 2.95
C VAL A 32 38.34 3.18 1.58
N ALA A 33 38.37 4.00 0.53
CA ALA A 33 38.63 3.57 -0.83
C ALA A 33 40.15 3.49 -1.07
N VAL A 34 40.67 2.30 -1.35
CA VAL A 34 42.11 2.10 -1.61
C VAL A 34 42.37 2.14 -3.11
N PHE A 35 43.27 3.03 -3.51
CA PHE A 35 43.66 3.24 -4.90
C PHE A 35 45.04 2.67 -5.20
N ALA A 36 45.17 2.00 -6.35
CA ALA A 36 46.44 1.57 -6.92
C ALA A 36 46.56 2.15 -8.33
N ASN A 37 47.67 2.82 -8.64
CA ASN A 37 47.90 3.42 -9.96
C ASN A 37 46.76 4.35 -10.43
N ASN A 38 46.24 5.19 -9.52
CA ASN A 38 45.12 6.12 -9.79
C ASN A 38 43.80 5.43 -10.21
N ALA A 39 43.66 4.14 -9.89
CA ALA A 39 42.43 3.36 -10.09
C ALA A 39 41.97 2.75 -8.74
N PRO A 40 40.65 2.66 -8.49
CA PRO A 40 40.14 2.05 -7.26
C PRO A 40 40.42 0.54 -7.29
N ALA A 41 41.15 0.04 -6.29
CA ALA A 41 41.49 -1.36 -6.15
C ALA A 41 40.42 -2.11 -5.31
N PHE A 42 40.15 -1.62 -4.10
CA PHE A 42 39.15 -2.20 -3.19
C PHE A 42 38.73 -1.18 -2.11
N TYR A 43 37.73 -1.57 -1.31
CA TYR A 43 37.26 -0.79 -0.16
C TYR A 43 37.62 -1.52 1.13
N ALA A 44 38.25 -0.82 2.07
CA ALA A 44 38.54 -1.31 3.40
C ALA A 44 37.50 -0.77 4.39
N LEU A 45 37.12 -1.58 5.38
CA LEU A 45 36.11 -1.24 6.38
C LEU A 45 36.63 -1.56 7.77
N THR A 46 36.22 -0.77 8.77
CA THR A 46 36.46 -1.13 10.18
C THR A 46 35.51 -2.25 10.62
N PRO A 47 35.90 -3.08 11.61
CA PRO A 47 35.04 -4.13 12.16
C PRO A 47 33.69 -3.59 12.68
N GLU A 48 33.71 -2.44 13.35
CA GLU A 48 32.50 -1.77 13.84
C GLU A 48 31.56 -1.35 12.70
N ARG A 49 32.14 -0.80 11.62
CA ARG A 49 31.35 -0.39 10.45
C ARG A 49 30.73 -1.59 9.75
N LEU A 50 31.47 -2.69 9.64
CA LEU A 50 30.98 -3.94 9.08
C LEU A 50 29.81 -4.51 9.90
N ALA A 51 29.92 -4.52 11.23
CA ALA A 51 28.84 -4.97 12.11
C ALA A 51 27.55 -4.15 11.91
N GLN A 52 27.66 -2.82 11.83
CA GLN A 52 26.52 -1.94 11.55
C GLN A 52 25.85 -2.24 10.21
N LEU A 53 26.65 -2.51 9.16
CA LEU A 53 26.13 -2.84 7.84
C LEU A 53 25.38 -4.17 7.85
N LEU A 54 25.92 -5.18 8.52
CA LEU A 54 25.25 -6.48 8.68
C LEU A 54 23.93 -6.34 9.47
N GLU A 55 23.89 -5.53 10.51
CA GLU A 55 22.64 -5.26 11.25
C GLU A 55 21.60 -4.53 10.39
N LEU A 56 22.02 -3.56 9.58
CA LEU A 56 21.14 -2.86 8.65
C LEU A 56 20.60 -3.78 7.57
N GLU A 57 21.46 -4.64 7.02
CA GLU A 57 21.05 -5.67 6.06
C GLU A 57 20.06 -6.64 6.70
N ALA A 58 20.31 -7.10 7.94
CA ALA A 58 19.37 -7.96 8.67
C ALA A 58 18.03 -7.26 8.91
N LYS A 59 18.03 -5.96 9.26
CA LYS A 59 16.79 -5.17 9.42
C LYS A 59 16.02 -5.01 8.11
N LEU A 60 16.71 -4.88 6.98
CA LEU A 60 16.11 -4.75 5.65
C LEU A 60 15.69 -6.10 5.03
N ALA A 61 16.40 -7.18 5.39
CA ALA A 61 16.13 -8.54 4.93
C ALA A 61 15.01 -9.21 5.74
N ARG A 62 14.78 -8.77 6.98
CA ARG A 62 13.52 -9.07 7.68
C ARG A 62 12.38 -8.53 6.80
N PRO A 63 11.47 -9.37 6.29
CA PRO A 63 10.22 -8.85 5.78
C PRO A 63 9.60 -8.00 6.90
N GLY A 64 8.88 -6.93 6.56
CA GLY A 64 8.17 -6.07 7.52
C GLY A 64 7.06 -6.80 8.32
N SER A 65 7.16 -8.12 8.46
CA SER A 65 6.35 -9.03 9.24
C SER A 65 7.26 -9.78 10.23
N ASP A 66 7.70 -9.08 11.27
CA ASP A 66 8.02 -9.74 12.52
C ASP A 66 7.55 -8.83 13.64
N VAL A 67 6.23 -8.83 13.84
CA VAL A 67 5.66 -8.60 15.17
C VAL A 67 6.25 -9.73 16.01
N ALA A 68 7.30 -9.42 16.78
CA ALA A 68 7.64 -10.28 17.90
C ALA A 68 6.36 -10.38 18.73
N LEU A 69 5.76 -11.56 18.74
CA LEU A 69 4.63 -11.89 19.59
C LEU A 69 5.15 -11.85 21.03
N ASP A 70 5.26 -10.65 21.60
CA ASP A 70 5.36 -10.49 23.04
C ASP A 70 4.11 -11.11 23.64
N THR A 71 4.33 -11.97 24.63
CA THR A 71 3.35 -12.74 25.40
C THR A 71 2.46 -11.85 26.28
N GLN A 72 1.97 -10.75 25.75
CA GLN A 72 0.88 -9.93 26.30
C GLN A 72 -0.45 -10.30 25.61
N PHE A 73 -0.59 -11.60 25.31
CA PHE A 73 -1.73 -12.28 24.70
C PHE A 73 -3.00 -12.30 25.58
N PHE A 74 -3.16 -11.35 26.50
CA PHE A 74 -4.31 -11.23 27.40
C PHE A 74 -4.62 -9.76 27.66
N ASP A 75 -5.14 -9.05 26.67
CA ASP A 75 -6.26 -8.12 26.88
C ASP A 75 -6.91 -7.69 25.54
N GLU A 76 -8.22 -7.94 25.46
CA GLU A 76 -9.30 -7.51 24.53
C GLU A 76 -9.07 -7.17 23.03
N PRO A 77 -10.05 -7.47 22.15
CA PRO A 77 -9.93 -7.32 20.72
C PRO A 77 -10.07 -5.85 20.30
N SER A 78 -8.98 -5.10 20.36
CA SER A 78 -8.90 -3.82 19.65
C SER A 78 -8.68 -4.10 18.16
N ALA A 79 -9.64 -3.68 17.35
CA ALA A 79 -9.62 -3.80 15.89
C ALA A 79 -8.28 -3.33 15.31
N ALA A 80 -7.43 -4.29 14.91
CA ALA A 80 -6.13 -3.98 14.31
C ALA A 80 -6.34 -3.20 13.00
N PRO A 81 -5.53 -2.16 12.73
CA PRO A 81 -5.58 -1.46 11.45
C PRO A 81 -5.11 -2.43 10.37
N THR A 82 -6.02 -2.80 9.47
CA THR A 82 -5.73 -3.63 8.29
C THR A 82 -4.56 -3.00 7.54
N ALA A 83 -3.41 -3.65 7.55
CA ALA A 83 -2.19 -3.12 6.94
C ALA A 83 -2.43 -2.92 5.45
N ILE A 84 -2.65 -1.66 5.05
CA ILE A 84 -2.82 -1.28 3.66
C ILE A 84 -1.51 -1.64 2.93
N PRO A 85 -1.55 -2.52 1.90
CA PRO A 85 -0.34 -2.93 1.20
C PRO A 85 0.36 -1.71 0.58
N VAL A 86 1.60 -1.46 1.01
CA VAL A 86 2.44 -0.40 0.43
C VAL A 86 2.88 -0.79 -0.97
N GLY A 87 2.31 -0.15 -1.98
CA GLY A 87 2.61 -0.43 -3.39
C GLY A 87 1.36 -0.55 -4.25
N LYS A 88 1.47 -1.25 -5.37
CA LYS A 88 0.33 -1.62 -6.22
C LYS A 88 -0.12 -3.02 -5.82
N PHE A 89 -1.41 -3.22 -5.61
CA PHE A 89 -1.99 -4.54 -5.33
C PHE A 89 -3.27 -4.76 -6.14
N ALA A 90 -3.55 -6.03 -6.43
CA ALA A 90 -4.83 -6.47 -6.96
C ALA A 90 -5.89 -6.45 -5.86
N MET A 91 -7.15 -6.19 -6.21
CA MET A 91 -8.25 -6.15 -5.24
C MET A 91 -8.38 -7.49 -4.49
N TYR A 92 -8.62 -7.44 -3.18
CA TYR A 92 -8.80 -8.60 -2.32
C TYR A 92 -10.05 -8.45 -1.43
N ALA A 93 -10.57 -9.57 -0.92
CA ALA A 93 -11.87 -9.64 -0.24
C ALA A 93 -11.98 -8.72 0.99
N ASP A 94 -10.92 -8.65 1.80
CA ASP A 94 -10.88 -7.86 3.03
C ASP A 94 -10.42 -6.41 2.83
N TRP A 95 -10.39 -5.94 1.58
CA TRP A 95 -9.96 -4.57 1.30
C TRP A 95 -10.97 -3.56 1.85
N GLN A 96 -10.47 -2.59 2.62
CA GLN A 96 -11.27 -1.50 3.17
C GLN A 96 -10.69 -0.13 2.77
N PRO A 97 -11.54 0.87 2.50
CA PRO A 97 -11.08 2.24 2.34
C PRO A 97 -10.62 2.83 3.69
N ASP A 98 -9.93 3.97 3.65
CA ASP A 98 -9.49 4.64 4.88
C ASP A 98 -10.69 5.10 5.71
N ALA A 99 -10.54 5.19 7.04
CA ALA A 99 -11.58 5.75 7.92
C ALA A 99 -11.98 7.18 7.51
N ASP A 100 -11.02 7.93 6.97
CA ASP A 100 -11.17 9.29 6.45
C ASP A 100 -11.71 9.35 5.00
N PHE A 101 -12.16 8.24 4.43
CA PHE A 101 -12.53 8.14 3.02
C PHE A 101 -13.54 9.19 2.57
N GLN A 102 -14.54 9.54 3.38
CA GLN A 102 -15.52 10.57 3.03
C GLN A 102 -14.85 11.94 2.84
N ARG A 103 -13.92 12.28 3.74
CA ARG A 103 -13.13 13.52 3.65
C ARG A 103 -12.25 13.51 2.41
N MET A 104 -11.62 12.38 2.11
CA MET A 104 -10.79 12.22 0.90
C MET A 104 -11.62 12.29 -0.39
N ALA A 105 -12.80 11.69 -0.41
CA ALA A 105 -13.73 11.78 -1.54
C ALA A 105 -14.14 13.23 -1.81
N ALA A 106 -14.43 14.00 -0.76
CA ALA A 106 -14.74 15.42 -0.88
C ALA A 106 -13.57 16.22 -1.48
N LEU A 107 -12.32 15.91 -1.10
CA LEU A 107 -11.12 16.51 -1.70
C LEU A 107 -10.97 16.20 -3.20
N TRP A 108 -11.45 15.04 -3.65
CA TRP A 108 -11.51 14.68 -5.08
C TRP A 108 -12.76 15.25 -5.80
N GLY A 109 -13.53 16.12 -5.15
CA GLY A 109 -14.74 16.74 -5.70
C GLY A 109 -15.97 15.83 -5.66
N ILE A 110 -15.94 14.73 -4.90
CA ILE A 110 -17.05 13.78 -4.77
C ILE A 110 -17.64 13.92 -3.37
N ALA A 111 -18.73 14.67 -3.27
CA ALA A 111 -19.46 14.83 -2.02
C ALA A 111 -20.37 13.61 -1.76
N LEU A 112 -19.92 12.72 -0.88
CA LEU A 112 -20.72 11.58 -0.41
C LEU A 112 -21.55 12.02 0.80
N SER A 113 -22.88 12.12 0.63
CA SER A 113 -23.81 12.52 1.70
C SER A 113 -24.01 11.45 2.77
N GLN A 114 -23.78 10.19 2.42
CA GLN A 114 -23.89 9.04 3.31
C GLN A 114 -22.59 8.23 3.27
N PRO A 115 -22.21 7.53 4.36
CA PRO A 115 -21.10 6.58 4.33
C PRO A 115 -21.29 5.53 3.25
N VAL A 116 -20.20 4.93 2.78
CA VAL A 116 -20.24 3.79 1.85
C VAL A 116 -20.89 2.62 2.57
N THR A 117 -21.90 2.01 1.97
CA THR A 117 -22.54 0.84 2.56
C THR A 117 -21.68 -0.41 2.34
N PRO A 118 -21.77 -1.42 3.23
CA PRO A 118 -21.03 -2.67 3.04
C PRO A 118 -21.39 -3.37 1.71
N GLU A 119 -22.63 -3.19 1.23
CA GLU A 119 -23.08 -3.73 -0.07
C GLU A 119 -22.38 -3.07 -1.25
N GLU A 120 -22.28 -1.73 -1.24
CA GLU A 120 -21.57 -0.96 -2.27
C GLU A 120 -20.09 -1.35 -2.32
N LEU A 121 -19.47 -1.55 -1.14
CA LEU A 121 -18.09 -1.99 -1.02
C LEU A 121 -17.92 -3.43 -1.56
N ALA A 122 -18.75 -4.36 -1.13
CA ALA A 122 -18.68 -5.76 -1.56
C ALA A 122 -18.86 -5.91 -3.08
N ALA A 123 -19.81 -5.17 -3.66
CA ALA A 123 -20.02 -5.17 -5.12
C ALA A 123 -18.78 -4.63 -5.87
N PHE A 124 -18.16 -3.57 -5.35
CA PHE A 124 -16.94 -3.01 -5.92
C PHE A 124 -15.77 -4.00 -5.82
N VAL A 125 -15.58 -4.62 -4.66
CA VAL A 125 -14.51 -5.61 -4.43
C VAL A 125 -14.69 -6.81 -5.36
N ALA A 126 -15.89 -7.39 -5.44
CA ALA A 126 -16.17 -8.54 -6.30
C ALA A 126 -15.88 -8.27 -7.79
N TYR A 127 -16.29 -7.09 -8.29
CA TYR A 127 -16.02 -6.70 -9.67
C TYR A 127 -14.52 -6.58 -9.95
N TRP A 128 -13.79 -5.85 -9.10
CA TRP A 128 -12.37 -5.59 -9.33
C TRP A 128 -11.46 -6.77 -9.01
N GLN A 129 -11.91 -7.68 -8.14
CA GLN A 129 -11.25 -8.95 -7.88
C GLN A 129 -11.28 -9.84 -9.12
N ALA A 130 -12.41 -9.90 -9.84
CA ALA A 130 -12.53 -10.63 -11.10
C ALA A 130 -11.71 -9.99 -12.24
N GLU A 131 -11.60 -8.67 -12.26
CA GLU A 131 -10.84 -7.93 -13.27
C GLU A 131 -9.32 -8.14 -13.17
N GLY A 132 -8.79 -8.43 -11.97
CA GLY A 132 -7.37 -8.74 -11.75
C GLY A 132 -6.38 -7.59 -11.96
N LYS A 133 -6.86 -6.36 -12.15
CA LYS A 133 -6.01 -5.17 -12.33
C LYS A 133 -5.37 -4.74 -11.01
N VAL A 134 -4.17 -4.17 -11.10
CA VAL A 134 -3.35 -3.79 -9.95
C VAL A 134 -3.24 -2.27 -9.86
N PHE A 135 -3.61 -1.69 -8.72
CA PHE A 135 -3.54 -0.25 -8.47
C PHE A 135 -3.00 0.06 -7.06
N HIS A 136 -2.60 1.31 -6.84
CA HIS A 136 -2.27 1.81 -5.50
C HIS A 136 -3.53 2.00 -4.65
N HIS A 137 -3.38 1.98 -3.33
CA HIS A 137 -4.50 2.19 -2.40
C HIS A 137 -5.31 3.46 -2.68
N VAL A 138 -4.64 4.60 -2.87
CA VAL A 138 -5.30 5.88 -3.18
C VAL A 138 -6.07 5.81 -4.51
N GLN A 139 -5.54 5.09 -5.50
CA GLN A 139 -6.22 4.91 -6.78
C GLN A 139 -7.46 4.02 -6.63
N TRP A 140 -7.41 3.01 -5.77
CA TRP A 140 -8.58 2.20 -5.42
C TRP A 140 -9.66 3.02 -4.73
N GLN A 141 -9.29 3.86 -3.77
CA GLN A 141 -10.23 4.78 -3.12
C GLN A 141 -10.86 5.76 -4.13
N GLN A 142 -10.08 6.35 -5.03
CA GLN A 142 -10.62 7.23 -6.08
C GLN A 142 -11.63 6.51 -6.98
N LYS A 143 -11.33 5.26 -7.36
CA LYS A 143 -12.23 4.42 -8.15
C LYS A 143 -13.51 4.09 -7.38
N LEU A 144 -13.39 3.74 -6.10
CA LEU A 144 -14.54 3.47 -5.22
C LEU A 144 -15.42 4.72 -5.13
N ALA A 145 -14.84 5.89 -4.86
CA ALA A 145 -15.58 7.15 -4.72
C ALA A 145 -16.39 7.47 -5.99
N ARG A 146 -15.78 7.31 -7.17
CA ARG A 146 -16.48 7.50 -8.45
C ARG A 146 -17.55 6.43 -8.70
N SER A 147 -17.27 5.18 -8.37
CA SER A 147 -18.22 4.07 -8.50
C SER A 147 -19.47 4.30 -7.65
N VAL A 148 -19.29 4.70 -6.39
CA VAL A 148 -20.38 5.02 -5.46
C VAL A 148 -21.17 6.24 -5.93
N GLN A 149 -20.48 7.30 -6.39
CA GLN A 149 -21.15 8.47 -6.96
C GLN A 149 -22.06 8.11 -8.14
N ILE A 150 -21.55 7.33 -9.09
CA ILE A 150 -22.32 6.89 -10.27
C ILE A 150 -23.46 5.97 -9.84
N GLY A 151 -23.20 5.00 -8.94
CA GLY A 151 -24.20 4.08 -8.43
C GLY A 151 -25.36 4.80 -7.74
N ARG A 152 -25.06 5.79 -6.90
CA ARG A 152 -26.08 6.60 -6.22
C ARG A 152 -26.83 7.52 -7.16
N ALA A 153 -26.14 8.13 -8.13
CA ALA A 153 -26.80 8.91 -9.18
C ALA A 153 -27.75 8.04 -10.01
N SER A 154 -27.41 6.77 -10.27
CA SER A 154 -28.30 5.83 -10.96
C SER A 154 -29.44 5.30 -10.10
N ASN A 155 -29.23 5.13 -8.78
CA ASN A 155 -30.26 4.68 -7.84
C ASN A 155 -31.22 5.80 -7.42
N GLY A 156 -30.84 7.07 -7.59
CA GLY A 156 -31.66 8.26 -7.33
C GLY A 156 -32.80 8.51 -8.31
N GLY A 157 -33.40 7.46 -8.88
CA GLY A 157 -34.51 7.57 -9.83
C GLY A 157 -35.44 6.36 -9.92
N GLN A 158 -34.99 5.14 -9.60
CA GLN A 158 -35.80 3.94 -9.36
C GLN A 158 -34.84 2.77 -9.04
N PRO A 159 -35.19 1.82 -8.15
CA PRO A 159 -34.50 0.52 -8.13
C PRO A 159 -34.60 -0.09 -9.53
N ARG A 160 -33.56 -0.83 -9.97
CA ARG A 160 -33.58 -1.50 -11.28
C ARG A 160 -34.93 -2.21 -11.44
N ARG A 161 -35.70 -1.80 -12.46
CA ARG A 161 -36.98 -2.41 -12.81
C ARG A 161 -36.76 -3.91 -12.89
N ASP A 162 -37.46 -4.65 -12.05
CA ASP A 162 -37.45 -6.10 -12.14
C ASP A 162 -38.04 -6.45 -13.51
N VAL A 163 -37.23 -7.05 -14.39
CA VAL A 163 -37.63 -7.36 -15.77
C VAL A 163 -38.84 -8.30 -15.79
N ASN A 164 -39.12 -8.98 -14.67
CA ASN A 164 -40.27 -9.85 -14.46
C ASN A 164 -41.49 -9.16 -13.82
N THR A 165 -41.39 -7.89 -13.38
CA THR A 165 -42.58 -7.14 -12.95
C THR A 165 -43.36 -6.62 -14.16
N VAL A 166 -44.27 -7.46 -14.65
CA VAL A 166 -45.30 -7.05 -15.61
C VAL A 166 -46.30 -6.19 -14.85
N SER A 167 -46.50 -4.93 -15.25
CA SER A 167 -47.55 -4.09 -14.69
C SER A 167 -48.89 -4.81 -14.86
N GLU A 168 -49.62 -5.05 -13.76
CA GLU A 168 -50.96 -5.63 -13.83
C GLU A 168 -51.81 -4.76 -14.77
N PRO A 169 -52.39 -5.33 -15.84
CA PRO A 169 -53.25 -4.56 -16.73
C PRO A 169 -54.49 -4.10 -15.95
N ASP A 170 -54.82 -2.83 -16.09
CA ASP A 170 -55.97 -2.20 -15.45
C ASP A 170 -57.24 -3.00 -15.76
N SER A 171 -57.81 -3.59 -14.71
CA SER A 171 -58.99 -4.44 -14.78
C SER A 171 -60.30 -3.64 -14.59
N HIS A 172 -60.27 -2.31 -14.69
CA HIS A 172 -61.49 -1.49 -14.66
C HIS A 172 -62.25 -1.54 -15.99
N ILE A 173 -63.24 -2.43 -16.06
CA ILE A 173 -64.26 -2.42 -17.11
C ILE A 173 -65.20 -1.23 -16.84
N PRO A 174 -65.31 -0.24 -17.75
CA PRO A 174 -66.20 0.90 -17.57
C PRO A 174 -67.67 0.45 -17.50
N ARG A 175 -68.44 1.02 -16.57
CA ARG A 175 -69.88 0.74 -16.45
C ARG A 175 -70.59 1.10 -17.76
N GLY A 176 -71.00 0.08 -18.51
CA GLY A 176 -71.66 0.21 -19.81
C GLY A 176 -71.20 -0.81 -20.86
N PHE A 177 -70.07 -1.48 -20.65
CA PHE A 177 -69.65 -2.59 -21.51
C PHE A 177 -70.54 -3.82 -21.24
N ARG A 178 -71.58 -4.02 -22.06
CA ARG A 178 -72.31 -5.29 -22.20
C ARG A 178 -71.99 -5.89 -23.56
N GLY A 179 -71.31 -7.04 -23.54
CA GLY A 179 -71.26 -8.01 -24.62
C GLY A 179 -71.85 -9.31 -24.11
#